data_AF-A0A8C6Z1G9-F1
#
_entry.id   AF-A0A8C6Z1G9-F1
#
_cell.length_a   1.000
_cell.length_b   1.000
_cell.length_c   1.000
_cell.angle_alpha   90.00
_cell.angle_beta   90.00
_cell.angle_gamma   90.00
#
_symmetry.space_group_name_H-M   'P 1'
#
loop_
_entity.id
_entity.type
_entity.pdbx_description
1 polymer ?
#
loop_
_entity_poly.entity_id
_entity_poly.type
_entity_poly.pdbx_seq_one_letter_code
_entity_poly.pdbx_strand_id
1 'polypeptide(L)'
;MEPLPPPDAQFPSEKSLSVPQKKIHVLVGVTGSVAALKLPLLVSQLLEIPGLEVKVITTERAKHFYNTQEIPVTLYSDDDEWQTCVIRAWDLSKPLLFCPAMNTAMWEHPLTAQHVEQLKGFGYTEVPCVVKKLVCGDEGLGAMAEVETIVESVRRILAECVLPRQS
;
A
#
# COMPACT_ATOMS: atom_id res chain seq x y z
N MET A 1 -59.55 -2.93 36.68
CA MET A 1 -58.32 -2.64 37.44
C MET A 1 -57.28 -3.63 36.94
N GLU A 2 -56.70 -3.34 35.78
CA GLU A 2 -55.60 -4.11 35.18
C GLU A 2 -54.27 -3.60 35.74
N PRO A 3 -53.31 -4.49 36.08
CA PRO A 3 -52.00 -4.06 36.54
C PRO A 3 -51.13 -3.62 35.36
N LEU A 4 -50.47 -2.47 35.53
CA LEU A 4 -49.44 -1.94 34.63
C LEU A 4 -48.25 -2.91 34.53
N PRO A 5 -47.61 -3.05 33.35
CA PRO A 5 -46.39 -3.84 33.22
C PRO A 5 -45.20 -3.13 33.93
N PRO A 6 -44.22 -3.89 34.47
CA PRO A 6 -43.08 -3.34 35.17
C PRO A 6 -42.10 -2.62 34.20
N PRO A 7 -41.42 -1.55 34.65
CA PRO A 7 -40.37 -0.90 33.86
C PRO A 7 -39.04 -1.65 33.97
N ASP A 8 -38.26 -1.57 32.90
CA ASP A 8 -36.82 -1.85 32.80
C ASP A 8 -36.34 -3.32 32.88
N ALA A 9 -36.25 -3.93 31.70
CA ALA A 9 -35.19 -4.89 31.39
C ALA A 9 -34.61 -4.56 30.01
N GLN A 10 -33.88 -3.46 29.93
CA GLN A 10 -32.96 -3.24 28.82
C GLN A 10 -31.82 -4.24 28.96
N PHE A 11 -31.79 -5.24 28.08
CA PHE A 11 -30.62 -6.09 27.86
C PHE A 11 -29.48 -5.22 27.33
N PRO A 12 -28.31 -5.12 27.98
CA PRO A 12 -27.12 -4.64 27.32
C PRO A 12 -26.51 -5.81 26.54
N SER A 13 -26.95 -6.01 25.30
CA SER A 13 -26.34 -6.92 24.33
C SER A 13 -25.89 -6.08 23.14
N GLU A 14 -24.63 -5.95 22.72
CA GLU A 14 -23.38 -6.64 23.03
C GLU A 14 -22.30 -5.54 23.08
N LYS A 15 -21.52 -5.45 24.16
CA LYS A 15 -20.21 -4.82 24.04
C LYS A 15 -19.37 -5.79 23.22
N SER A 16 -19.25 -5.52 21.93
CA SER A 16 -18.24 -6.15 21.09
C SER A 16 -16.92 -6.00 21.82
N LEU A 17 -16.37 -7.13 22.29
CA LEU A 17 -15.01 -7.17 22.76
C LEU A 17 -14.15 -6.71 21.58
N SER A 18 -13.68 -5.47 21.64
CA SER A 18 -12.59 -5.02 20.79
C SER A 18 -11.37 -5.82 21.21
N VAL A 19 -11.23 -7.01 20.60
CA VAL A 19 -9.97 -7.73 20.53
C VAL A 19 -8.91 -6.67 20.23
N PRO A 20 -7.82 -6.56 21.00
CA PRO A 20 -6.75 -5.63 20.69
C PRO A 20 -6.23 -6.00 19.29
N GLN A 21 -6.77 -5.34 18.27
CA GLN A 21 -6.39 -5.59 16.89
C GLN A 21 -4.95 -5.13 16.81
N LYS A 22 -4.03 -6.08 16.65
CA LYS A 22 -2.61 -5.80 16.54
C LYS A 22 -2.43 -4.82 15.39
N LYS A 23 -2.12 -3.56 15.73
CA LYS A 23 -2.01 -2.49 14.76
C LYS A 23 -0.82 -2.77 13.85
N ILE A 24 -1.05 -2.80 12.54
CA ILE A 24 0.00 -3.03 11.56
C ILE A 24 0.34 -1.70 10.92
N HIS A 25 1.63 -1.37 10.87
CA HIS A 25 2.10 -0.16 10.22
C HIS A 25 2.56 -0.49 8.80
N VAL A 26 2.00 0.20 7.81
CA VAL A 26 2.38 0.12 6.40
C VAL A 26 2.99 1.44 5.97
N LEU A 27 4.13 1.34 5.31
CA LEU A 27 4.84 2.48 4.74
C LEU A 27 4.73 2.41 3.22
N VAL A 28 4.14 3.43 2.61
CA VAL A 28 3.99 3.54 1.16
C VAL A 28 5.05 4.50 0.63
N GLY A 29 6.01 3.97 -0.12
CA GLY A 29 7.04 4.77 -0.80
C GLY A 29 6.58 5.16 -2.21
N VAL A 30 6.68 6.44 -2.55
CA VAL A 30 6.22 6.99 -3.82
C VAL A 30 7.34 7.77 -4.49
N THR A 31 7.63 7.41 -5.74
CA THR A 31 8.70 8.01 -6.55
C THR A 31 8.13 8.76 -7.75
N GLY A 32 8.96 9.53 -8.45
CA GLY A 32 8.56 10.35 -9.60
C GLY A 32 8.09 9.55 -10.81
N SER A 33 6.81 9.16 -10.82
CA SER A 33 6.10 8.54 -11.94
C SER A 33 4.70 9.14 -12.06
N VAL A 34 4.14 9.20 -13.26
CA VAL A 34 2.75 9.64 -13.50
C VAL A 34 1.77 8.78 -12.69
N ALA A 35 2.14 7.55 -12.39
CA ALA A 35 1.31 6.66 -11.58
C ALA A 35 1.10 7.15 -10.13
N ALA A 36 1.91 8.10 -9.64
CA ALA A 36 1.72 8.77 -8.35
C ALA A 36 0.36 9.50 -8.23
N LEU A 37 -0.29 9.84 -9.36
CA LEU A 37 -1.68 10.33 -9.38
C LEU A 37 -2.67 9.37 -8.68
N LYS A 38 -2.39 8.06 -8.70
CA LYS A 38 -3.23 7.04 -8.07
C LYS A 38 -3.01 6.92 -6.56
N LEU A 39 -2.06 7.66 -5.98
CA LEU A 39 -1.71 7.56 -4.57
C LEU A 39 -2.86 7.88 -3.62
N PRO A 40 -3.66 8.95 -3.78
CA PRO A 40 -4.78 9.22 -2.88
C PRO A 40 -5.81 8.09 -2.86
N LEU A 41 -6.06 7.49 -4.03
CA LEU A 41 -6.95 6.33 -4.17
C LEU A 41 -6.37 5.10 -3.45
N LEU A 42 -5.07 4.83 -3.63
CA LEU A 42 -4.37 3.74 -2.96
C LEU A 42 -4.42 3.88 -1.44
N VAL A 43 -4.12 5.07 -0.91
CA VAL A 43 -4.15 5.34 0.54
C VAL A 43 -5.57 5.16 1.07
N SER A 44 -6.58 5.67 0.37
CA SER A 44 -7.99 5.52 0.77
C SER A 44 -8.38 4.04 0.90
N GLN A 45 -8.07 3.22 -0.11
CA GLN A 45 -8.37 1.78 -0.08
C GLN A 45 -7.56 1.00 0.96
N LEU A 46 -6.33 1.43 1.27
CA LEU A 46 -5.54 0.81 2.35
C LEU A 46 -6.10 1.16 3.73
N LEU A 47 -6.60 2.38 3.93
CA LEU A 47 -7.22 2.81 5.19
C LEU A 47 -8.54 2.11 5.50
N GLU A 48 -9.22 1.55 4.49
CA GLU A 48 -10.41 0.69 4.69
C GLU A 48 -10.07 -0.62 5.41
N ILE A 49 -8.80 -1.03 5.45
CA ILE A 49 -8.37 -2.26 6.12
C ILE A 49 -8.31 -2.00 7.64
N PRO A 50 -9.12 -2.71 8.45
CA PRO A 50 -9.18 -2.45 9.89
C PRO A 50 -7.85 -2.82 10.56
N GLY A 51 -7.36 -1.94 11.43
CA GLY A 51 -6.10 -2.13 12.15
C GLY A 51 -4.84 -1.75 11.37
N LEU A 52 -4.98 -1.18 10.16
CA LEU A 52 -3.85 -0.68 9.37
C LEU A 52 -3.57 0.80 9.68
N GLU A 53 -2.31 1.13 9.95
CA GLU A 53 -1.81 2.50 9.99
C GLU A 53 -0.95 2.73 8.76
N VAL A 54 -1.32 3.68 7.92
CA VAL A 54 -0.60 4.00 6.69
C VAL A 54 0.22 5.27 6.88
N LYS A 55 1.47 5.23 6.47
CA LYS A 55 2.36 6.40 6.34
C LYS A 55 2.90 6.46 4.92
N VAL A 56 3.11 7.65 4.40
CA VAL A 56 3.61 7.86 3.03
C VAL A 56 4.98 8.52 3.08
N ILE A 57 5.92 7.99 2.29
CA ILE A 57 7.18 8.67 1.97
C ILE A 57 7.14 8.99 0.49
N THR A 58 7.43 10.23 0.13
CA THR A 58 7.36 10.70 -1.25
C THR A 58 8.61 11.48 -1.63
N THR A 59 9.12 11.25 -2.84
CA THR A 59 10.21 12.08 -3.40
C THR A 59 9.68 13.45 -3.83
N GLU A 60 10.53 14.48 -3.89
CA GLU A 60 10.11 15.81 -4.38
C GLU A 60 9.49 15.74 -5.79
N ARG A 61 9.99 14.84 -6.64
CA ARG A 61 9.44 14.65 -8.00
C ARG A 61 8.01 14.10 -8.00
N ALA A 62 7.67 13.27 -7.02
CA ALA A 62 6.33 12.69 -6.91
C ALA A 62 5.29 13.72 -6.45
N LYS A 63 5.67 14.68 -5.58
CA LYS A 63 4.79 15.77 -5.12
C LYS A 63 4.18 16.60 -6.27
N HIS A 64 4.83 16.64 -7.44
CA HIS A 64 4.28 17.34 -8.61
C HIS A 64 3.05 16.66 -9.23
N PHE A 65 2.79 15.38 -8.91
CA PHE A 65 1.74 14.60 -9.53
C PHE A 65 0.45 14.52 -8.71
N TYR A 66 0.42 14.96 -7.46
CA TYR A 66 -0.79 14.89 -6.62
C TYR A 66 -0.80 16.01 -5.58
N ASN A 67 -1.97 16.31 -5.01
CA ASN A 67 -2.08 17.29 -3.94
C ASN A 67 -1.86 16.64 -2.57
N THR A 68 -0.94 17.17 -1.78
CA THR A 68 -0.63 16.65 -0.43
C THR A 68 -1.80 16.78 0.54
N GLN A 69 -2.72 17.72 0.31
CA GLN A 69 -3.92 17.91 1.15
C GLN A 69 -4.97 16.82 0.97
N GLU A 70 -4.92 16.08 -0.14
CA GLU A 70 -5.88 15.00 -0.43
C GLU A 70 -5.50 13.69 0.28
N ILE A 71 -4.35 13.67 0.96
CA ILE A 71 -3.82 12.48 1.61
C ILE A 71 -4.03 12.61 3.12
N PRO A 72 -4.96 11.85 3.73
CA PRO A 72 -5.31 11.98 5.13
C PRO A 72 -4.31 11.26 6.07
N VAL A 73 -3.05 11.08 5.65
CA VAL A 73 -2.03 10.35 6.42
C VAL A 73 -0.75 11.14 6.54
N THR A 74 0.11 10.76 7.49
CA THR A 74 1.43 11.38 7.66
C THR A 74 2.26 11.17 6.40
N LEU A 75 2.70 12.28 5.82
CA LEU A 75 3.54 12.32 4.63
C LEU A 75 4.92 12.82 5.02
N TYR A 76 5.93 12.04 4.67
CA TYR A 76 7.35 12.40 4.78
C TYR A 76 7.89 12.66 3.37
N SER A 77 8.77 13.63 3.27
CA SER A 77 9.41 14.05 2.04
C SER A 77 10.92 14.12 2.15
N ASP A 78 11.59 14.48 1.06
CA ASP A 78 13.05 14.54 1.04
C ASP A 78 13.58 15.63 2.00
N ASP A 79 12.78 16.67 2.25
CA ASP A 79 13.06 17.75 3.21
C ASP A 79 12.94 17.30 4.69
N ASP A 80 12.26 16.18 4.97
CA ASP A 80 12.05 15.67 6.33
C ASP A 80 13.27 14.90 6.89
N GLU A 81 14.47 15.14 6.33
CA GLU A 81 15.82 14.81 6.84
C GLU A 81 16.21 13.33 7.06
N TRP A 82 15.56 12.33 6.42
CA TRP A 82 16.11 10.96 6.33
C TRP A 82 16.09 10.40 4.91
N GLN A 83 17.08 10.82 4.12
CA GLN A 83 17.29 10.43 2.73
C GLN A 83 17.19 8.91 2.51
N THR A 84 16.40 8.50 1.49
CA THR A 84 16.39 7.30 0.60
C THR A 84 16.85 5.92 1.10
N CYS A 85 17.65 5.85 2.14
CA CYS A 85 18.13 4.66 2.82
C CYS A 85 17.04 3.88 3.54
N VAL A 86 15.75 4.27 3.53
CA VAL A 86 14.69 3.45 4.14
C VAL A 86 14.69 2.04 3.56
N ILE A 87 14.80 1.91 2.23
CA ILE A 87 14.90 0.60 1.58
C ILE A 87 16.26 -0.05 1.91
N ARG A 88 17.34 0.73 1.97
CA ARG A 88 18.70 0.21 2.23
C ARG A 88 18.91 -0.27 3.67
N ALA A 89 18.25 0.37 4.63
CA ALA A 89 18.21 0.05 6.05
C ALA A 89 17.01 -0.85 6.38
N TRP A 90 16.25 -1.28 5.36
CA TRP A 90 15.10 -2.14 5.55
C TRP A 90 15.56 -3.51 6.04
N ASP A 91 14.90 -3.99 7.08
CA ASP A 91 15.06 -5.34 7.57
C ASP A 91 14.45 -6.32 6.55
N LEU A 92 15.30 -7.13 5.90
CA LEU A 92 14.89 -8.09 4.88
C LEU A 92 13.94 -9.18 5.41
N SER A 93 13.81 -9.33 6.74
CA SER A 93 12.81 -10.24 7.33
C SER A 93 11.37 -9.69 7.27
N LYS A 94 11.22 -8.38 7.00
CA LYS A 94 9.92 -7.71 6.84
C LYS A 94 9.54 -7.67 5.36
N PRO A 95 8.26 -7.90 5.03
CA PRO A 95 7.82 -7.87 3.64
C PRO A 95 8.04 -6.48 3.03
N LEU A 96 8.57 -6.46 1.81
CA LEU A 96 8.67 -5.27 0.98
C LEU A 96 8.09 -5.61 -0.39
N LEU A 97 7.12 -4.82 -0.83
CA LEU A 97 6.57 -4.91 -2.17
C LEU A 97 7.09 -3.74 -3.00
N PHE A 98 7.31 -3.97 -4.29
CA PHE A 98 7.57 -2.89 -5.24
C PHE A 98 6.64 -3.03 -6.45
N CYS A 99 6.15 -1.88 -6.94
CA CYS A 99 5.22 -1.78 -8.06
C CYS A 99 5.87 -0.90 -9.13
N PRO A 100 6.59 -1.48 -10.11
CA PRO A 100 7.23 -0.67 -11.14
C PRO A 100 6.19 0.06 -12.01
N ALA A 101 6.53 1.27 -12.43
CA ALA A 101 5.66 2.14 -13.20
C ALA A 101 6.48 3.04 -14.12
N MET A 102 6.74 2.56 -15.34
CA MET A 102 7.60 3.23 -16.33
C MET A 102 7.10 2.98 -17.75
N ASN A 103 7.61 3.74 -18.74
CA ASN A 103 7.22 3.49 -20.12
C ASN A 103 7.83 2.17 -20.64
N THR A 104 7.29 1.67 -21.75
CA THR A 104 7.68 0.37 -22.32
C THR A 104 9.15 0.27 -22.70
N ALA A 105 9.74 1.32 -23.28
CA ALA A 105 11.16 1.31 -23.62
C ALA A 105 12.05 1.21 -22.37
N MET A 106 11.66 1.84 -21.26
CA MET A 106 12.37 1.67 -19.98
C MET A 106 12.18 0.27 -19.42
N TRP A 107 10.97 -0.29 -19.51
CA TRP A 107 10.67 -1.64 -19.03
C TRP A 107 11.45 -2.72 -19.80
N GLU A 108 11.50 -2.61 -21.12
CA GLU A 108 12.21 -3.54 -22.01
C GLU A 108 13.74 -3.39 -21.95
N HIS A 109 14.24 -2.35 -21.31
CA HIS A 109 15.67 -2.14 -21.16
C HIS A 109 16.30 -3.28 -20.32
N PRO A 110 17.42 -3.89 -20.76
CA PRO A 110 18.01 -5.04 -20.08
C PRO A 110 18.40 -4.78 -18.63
N LEU A 111 18.78 -3.53 -18.30
CA LEU A 111 19.07 -3.13 -16.92
C LEU A 111 17.84 -3.24 -16.02
N THR A 112 16.63 -2.98 -16.53
CA THR A 112 15.41 -3.09 -15.74
C THR A 112 15.17 -4.54 -15.32
N ALA A 113 15.34 -5.50 -16.24
CA ALA A 113 15.26 -6.91 -15.91
C ALA A 113 16.31 -7.31 -14.86
N GLN A 114 17.55 -6.85 -14.99
CA GLN A 114 18.62 -7.11 -14.02
C GLN A 114 18.28 -6.52 -12.63
N HIS A 115 17.78 -5.29 -12.56
CA HIS A 115 17.39 -4.67 -11.29
C HIS A 115 16.22 -5.39 -10.63
N VAL A 116 15.18 -5.76 -11.41
CA VAL A 116 14.02 -6.51 -10.90
C VAL A 116 14.47 -7.86 -10.34
N GLU A 117 15.34 -8.57 -11.05
CA GLU A 117 15.88 -9.85 -10.58
C GLU A 117 16.70 -9.70 -9.29
N GLN A 118 17.53 -8.66 -9.18
CA GLN A 118 18.27 -8.36 -7.95
C GLN A 118 17.34 -8.08 -6.76
N LEU A 119 16.31 -7.26 -6.97
CA LEU A 119 15.32 -6.95 -5.93
C LEU A 119 14.60 -8.21 -5.44
N LYS A 120 14.20 -9.08 -6.37
CA LYS A 120 13.59 -10.38 -6.05
C LYS A 120 14.57 -11.30 -5.32
N GLY A 121 15.85 -11.27 -5.69
CA GLY A 121 16.93 -11.96 -4.99
C GLY A 121 17.11 -11.53 -3.53
N PHE A 122 16.75 -10.29 -3.18
CA PHE A 122 16.73 -9.82 -1.79
C PHE A 122 15.48 -10.26 -1.00
N GLY A 123 14.53 -10.95 -1.65
CA GLY A 123 13.26 -11.37 -1.04
C GLY A 123 12.11 -10.36 -1.21
N TYR A 124 12.30 -9.32 -2.03
CA TYR A 124 11.24 -8.35 -2.30
C TYR A 124 10.19 -8.93 -3.24
N THR A 125 8.92 -8.60 -2.98
CA THR A 125 7.80 -9.07 -3.79
C THR A 125 7.47 -8.07 -4.88
N GLU A 126 7.55 -8.53 -6.13
CA GLU A 126 7.14 -7.74 -7.28
C GLU A 126 5.60 -7.77 -7.44
N VAL A 127 4.98 -6.60 -7.60
CA VAL A 127 3.65 -6.49 -8.20
C VAL A 127 3.86 -6.12 -9.68
N PRO A 128 3.60 -7.04 -10.63
CA PRO A 128 4.01 -6.87 -12.01
C PRO A 128 3.27 -5.72 -12.69
N CYS A 129 3.94 -5.06 -13.63
CA CYS A 129 3.32 -4.06 -14.48
C CYS A 129 2.24 -4.69 -15.38
N VAL A 130 1.29 -3.86 -15.79
CA VAL A 130 0.23 -4.24 -16.73
C VAL A 130 0.50 -3.62 -18.10
N VAL A 131 -0.06 -4.24 -19.14
CA VAL A 131 -0.12 -3.66 -20.49
C VAL A 131 -1.26 -2.65 -20.51
N LYS A 132 -1.00 -1.43 -20.98
CA LYS A 132 -2.05 -0.43 -21.17
C LYS A 132 -2.07 0.00 -22.64
N LYS A 133 -3.26 -0.05 -23.25
CA LYS A 133 -3.49 0.51 -24.59
C LYS A 133 -3.38 2.02 -24.53
N LEU A 134 -2.50 2.58 -25.34
CA LEU A 134 -2.44 4.01 -25.59
C LEU A 134 -3.54 4.41 -26.59
N VAL A 135 -3.95 5.67 -26.54
CA VAL A 135 -5.01 6.24 -27.39
C VAL A 135 -4.66 6.16 -28.90
N CYS A 136 -3.37 6.02 -29.23
CA CYS A 136 -2.87 5.86 -30.60
C CYS A 136 -2.95 4.42 -31.15
N GLY A 137 -3.36 3.43 -30.34
CA GLY A 137 -3.43 2.02 -30.76
C GLY A 137 -2.20 1.17 -30.39
N ASP A 138 -1.13 1.79 -29.91
CA ASP A 138 0.05 1.07 -29.41
C ASP A 138 -0.22 0.47 -28.01
N GLU A 139 0.09 -0.81 -27.84
CA GLU A 139 0.07 -1.51 -26.56
C GLU A 139 1.46 -1.43 -25.92
N GLY A 140 1.53 -0.90 -24.70
CA GLY A 140 2.80 -0.78 -23.97
C GLY A 140 2.76 -1.50 -22.62
N LEU A 141 3.71 -2.40 -22.38
CA LEU A 141 3.98 -2.98 -21.06
C LEU A 141 4.73 -1.96 -20.19
N GLY A 142 4.53 -1.96 -18.87
CA GLY A 142 5.24 -1.08 -17.93
C GLY A 142 4.34 -0.16 -17.10
N ALA A 143 3.04 -0.14 -17.38
CA ALA A 143 2.09 0.62 -16.56
C ALA A 143 1.98 0.01 -15.16
N MET A 144 1.85 0.86 -14.13
CA MET A 144 1.59 0.42 -12.76
C MET A 144 0.35 -0.47 -12.71
N ALA A 145 0.44 -1.56 -11.94
CA ALA A 145 -0.72 -2.39 -11.61
C ALA A 145 -1.90 -1.55 -11.12
N GLU A 146 -3.11 -2.08 -11.28
CA GLU A 146 -4.29 -1.40 -10.75
C GLU A 146 -4.27 -1.38 -9.23
N VAL A 147 -4.85 -0.31 -8.66
CA VAL A 147 -4.80 -0.05 -7.21
C VAL A 147 -5.37 -1.24 -6.44
N GLU A 148 -6.47 -1.82 -6.93
CA GLU A 148 -7.12 -2.99 -6.35
C GLU A 148 -6.15 -4.19 -6.28
N THR A 149 -5.41 -4.48 -7.35
CA THR A 149 -4.40 -5.56 -7.38
C THR A 149 -3.28 -5.34 -6.36
N ILE A 150 -2.87 -4.09 -6.14
CA ILE A 150 -1.85 -3.74 -5.14
C ILE A 150 -2.41 -3.95 -3.74
N VAL A 151 -3.63 -3.49 -3.47
CA VAL A 151 -4.31 -3.66 -2.18
C VAL A 151 -4.52 -5.14 -1.86
N GLU A 152 -4.93 -5.95 -2.84
CA GLU A 152 -5.04 -7.40 -2.70
C GLU A 152 -3.69 -8.05 -2.38
N SER A 153 -2.63 -7.64 -3.05
CA SER A 153 -1.26 -8.13 -2.79
C SER A 153 -0.82 -7.80 -1.37
N VAL A 154 -1.12 -6.60 -0.88
CA VAL A 154 -0.88 -6.19 0.51
C VAL A 154 -1.71 -7.05 1.46
N ARG A 155 -3.01 -7.23 1.22
CA ARG A 155 -3.89 -8.08 2.05
C ARG A 155 -3.38 -9.51 2.15
N ARG A 156 -2.93 -10.10 1.05
CA ARG A 156 -2.36 -11.45 1.02
C ARG A 156 -1.14 -11.56 1.92
N ILE A 157 -0.19 -10.62 1.81
CA ILE A 157 1.03 -10.60 2.63
C ILE A 157 0.72 -10.33 4.10
N LEU A 158 -0.24 -9.44 4.38
CA LEU A 158 -0.70 -9.21 5.75
C LEU A 158 -1.30 -10.48 6.35
N ALA A 159 -2.09 -11.24 5.60
CA ALA A 159 -2.63 -12.53 6.05
C ALA A 159 -1.52 -13.55 6.36
N GLU A 160 -0.50 -13.64 5.50
CA GLU A 160 0.68 -14.49 5.71
C GLU A 160 1.50 -14.07 6.96
N CYS A 161 1.56 -12.76 7.26
CA CYS A 161 2.30 -12.23 8.42
C CYS A 161 1.53 -12.33 9.75
N VAL A 162 0.20 -12.32 9.71
CA VAL A 162 -0.67 -12.40 10.89
C VAL A 162 -0.89 -13.85 11.34
N LEU A 163 -0.77 -14.82 10.42
CA LEU A 163 -0.75 -16.22 10.80
C LEU A 163 0.52 -16.50 11.65
N PRO A 164 0.39 -17.14 12.83
CA PRO A 164 1.56 -17.51 13.61
C PRO A 164 2.44 -18.41 12.74
N ARG A 165 3.72 -18.04 12.57
CA ARG A 165 4.73 -18.97 12.05
C ARG A 165 4.70 -20.18 12.99
N GLN A 166 4.04 -21.26 12.58
CA GLN A 166 4.08 -22.54 13.28
C GLN A 166 5.51 -23.07 13.10
N SER A 167 6.31 -22.92 14.16
CA SER A 167 7.59 -23.60 14.48
C SER A 167 8.65 -23.75 13.39
#